data_AF-A0A1V6QM32-F1
#
_entry.id   AF-A0A1V6QM32-F1
#
_cell.length_a   1.000
_cell.length_b   1.000
_cell.length_c   1.000
_cell.angle_alpha   90.00
_cell.angle_beta   90.00
_cell.angle_gamma   90.00
#
_symmetry.space_group_name_H-M   'P 1'
#
loop_
_entity.id
_entity.type
_entity.pdbx_description
1 polymer ?
#
loop_
_entity_poly.entity_id
_entity_poly.type
_entity_poly.pdbx_seq_one_letter_code
_entity_poly.pdbx_strand_id
1 'polypeptide(L)'
;MSESTPSPMKQKIKSLLGIGNTDGGDDPKEPPSTPKNPKRKRVSSGDQRIAKRLALAQERYPNPGTLDLPESPRNPRMFASNALAFVNPDKIHILGGTPPRETVNHYQATGTQFEDWMANTNPTGPACPVVQSTLTLDDLIKGNPPRKPEFDVWEVDFVAPPAEIRGTLKSAGLPHDTRAKNYRYSKMNSSETGRKVSSYEHYIVQGAIIVKAVYRKKRGPQWNDIALALYKHEAAIDTLRYVYYTTVENKETQPLVGKVLYNNLPGPGSGPEATFRIWRMHTPEFQQILGTKLGRATSRLVLAAWPRGTHQIPRINTWFLSGSLHMRFDIEPIARASPHPSQSSHPSSPTTPTPSSRLPRRSGSGAA
;
A
#
# COMPACT_ATOMS: atom_id res chain seq x y z
N MET A 1 -9.99 -17.82 77.04
CA MET A 1 -9.90 -19.28 77.22
C MET A 1 -10.01 -19.93 75.86
N SER A 2 -8.99 -20.72 75.53
CA SER A 2 -8.97 -21.86 74.62
C SER A 2 -9.10 -21.64 73.11
N GLU A 3 -7.94 -21.86 72.48
CA GLU A 3 -7.69 -22.24 71.10
C GLU A 3 -8.55 -23.43 70.64
N SER A 4 -8.76 -23.54 69.32
CA SER A 4 -8.57 -24.82 68.63
C SER A 4 -8.43 -24.61 67.12
N THR A 5 -7.22 -24.83 66.61
CA THR A 5 -6.94 -25.16 65.21
C THR A 5 -7.01 -26.68 65.04
N PRO A 6 -7.30 -27.22 63.83
CA PRO A 6 -6.19 -27.74 63.02
C PRO A 6 -6.36 -27.63 61.47
N SER A 7 -5.28 -27.14 60.83
CA SER A 7 -4.51 -27.67 59.67
C SER A 7 -4.89 -29.03 59.02
N PRO A 8 -4.30 -29.47 57.87
CA PRO A 8 -4.14 -28.89 56.53
C PRO A 8 -4.46 -29.92 55.39
N MET A 9 -4.10 -29.55 54.14
CA MET A 9 -3.50 -30.42 53.08
C MET A 9 -4.32 -30.82 51.82
N LYS A 10 -3.67 -30.50 50.68
CA LYS A 10 -3.65 -31.11 49.33
C LYS A 10 -4.66 -30.59 48.30
N GLN A 11 -4.25 -29.72 47.37
CA GLN A 11 -3.44 -29.94 46.15
C GLN A 11 -4.24 -30.37 44.90
N LYS A 12 -4.26 -29.45 43.93
CA LYS A 12 -3.94 -29.62 42.48
C LYS A 12 -5.05 -29.29 41.47
N ILE A 13 -4.76 -28.20 40.74
CA ILE A 13 -4.72 -28.06 39.27
C ILE A 13 -6.00 -28.40 38.49
N LYS A 14 -6.66 -27.34 37.98
CA LYS A 14 -7.20 -27.26 36.61
C LYS A 14 -7.73 -25.84 36.35
N SER A 15 -6.96 -25.03 35.62
CA SER A 15 -7.53 -23.93 34.82
C SER A 15 -6.85 -23.92 33.45
N LEU A 16 -7.54 -24.48 32.48
CA LEU A 16 -7.21 -24.37 31.06
C LEU A 16 -8.52 -23.99 30.37
N LEU A 17 -8.43 -22.96 29.53
CA LEU A 17 -9.48 -22.35 28.70
C LEU A 17 -10.29 -21.23 29.35
N GLY A 18 -9.62 -20.09 29.61
CA GLY A 18 -10.28 -18.79 29.62
C GLY A 18 -10.49 -18.31 28.19
N ILE A 19 -11.69 -18.55 27.65
CA ILE A 19 -12.24 -17.84 26.50
C ILE A 19 -12.97 -16.62 27.07
N GLY A 20 -12.39 -15.44 26.93
CA GLY A 20 -13.05 -14.17 27.24
C GLY A 20 -13.74 -13.65 25.99
N ASN A 21 -15.05 -13.79 25.92
CA ASN A 21 -15.93 -12.92 25.15
C ASN A 21 -16.19 -11.68 26.01
N THR A 22 -16.11 -10.49 25.44
CA THR A 22 -16.64 -9.27 26.06
C THR A 22 -18.05 -9.02 25.57
N ASP A 23 -18.90 -8.90 26.58
CA ASP A 23 -20.34 -8.71 26.61
C ASP A 23 -20.80 -7.30 26.18
N GLY A 24 -22.10 -7.18 25.89
CA GLY A 24 -22.80 -5.90 25.78
C GLY A 24 -24.09 -5.92 24.96
N GLY A 25 -25.17 -6.50 25.50
CA GLY A 25 -26.56 -6.17 25.11
C GLY A 25 -27.57 -7.33 25.21
N ASP A 26 -28.28 -7.42 26.34
CA ASP A 26 -29.51 -8.22 26.60
C ASP A 26 -30.66 -7.83 25.64
N ASP A 27 -31.53 -8.69 25.10
CA ASP A 27 -32.64 -9.47 25.71
C ASP A 27 -33.35 -10.34 24.61
N PRO A 28 -34.39 -11.17 24.86
CA PRO A 28 -34.42 -12.54 25.39
C PRO A 28 -34.62 -13.67 24.34
N LYS A 29 -34.38 -14.91 24.79
CA LYS A 29 -34.38 -16.23 24.12
C LYS A 29 -35.77 -16.81 23.81
N GLU A 30 -35.84 -17.70 22.80
CA GLU A 30 -36.47 -19.05 22.89
C GLU A 30 -36.07 -19.97 21.68
N PRO A 31 -36.26 -21.32 21.69
CA PRO A 31 -35.12 -22.24 21.80
C PRO A 31 -35.15 -23.38 20.72
N PRO A 32 -34.52 -24.58 20.88
CA PRO A 32 -33.72 -25.20 19.81
C PRO A 32 -34.33 -26.47 19.21
N SER A 33 -33.76 -26.96 18.11
CA SER A 33 -33.93 -28.38 17.73
C SER A 33 -32.64 -28.97 17.17
N THR A 34 -32.36 -30.18 17.65
CA THR A 34 -31.14 -30.99 17.57
C THR A 34 -31.21 -31.98 16.35
N PRO A 35 -30.50 -33.14 16.32
CA PRO A 35 -29.25 -33.30 15.58
C PRO A 35 -29.23 -34.54 14.64
N LYS A 36 -28.49 -34.58 13.52
CA LYS A 36 -28.14 -35.86 12.84
C LYS A 36 -26.77 -35.85 12.13
N ASN A 37 -25.77 -36.39 12.83
CA ASN A 37 -24.88 -37.55 12.52
C ASN A 37 -24.67 -38.08 11.06
N PRO A 38 -23.64 -38.94 10.79
CA PRO A 38 -22.50 -38.60 9.93
C PRO A 38 -22.25 -39.57 8.74
N LYS A 39 -21.10 -39.35 8.06
CA LYS A 39 -20.30 -40.24 7.18
C LYS A 39 -20.47 -40.04 5.66
N ARG A 40 -19.37 -39.67 4.99
CA ARG A 40 -18.61 -40.58 4.09
C ARG A 40 -17.32 -39.95 3.56
N LYS A 41 -16.22 -40.69 3.70
CA LYS A 41 -14.95 -40.51 2.98
C LYS A 41 -15.16 -40.72 1.48
N ARG A 42 -14.54 -39.87 0.66
CA ARG A 42 -14.02 -40.28 -0.66
C ARG A 42 -12.75 -39.49 -0.97
N VAL A 43 -11.66 -40.23 -1.18
CA VAL A 43 -10.35 -39.74 -1.61
C VAL A 43 -10.33 -39.71 -3.14
N SER A 44 -9.82 -38.62 -3.71
CA SER A 44 -9.37 -38.51 -5.11
C SER A 44 -8.46 -37.27 -5.18
N SER A 45 -7.13 -37.41 -5.06
CA SER A 45 -6.20 -37.61 -6.19
C SER A 45 -6.22 -36.46 -7.20
N GLY A 46 -5.74 -35.27 -6.80
CA GLY A 46 -5.61 -34.10 -7.67
C GLY A 46 -4.28 -33.33 -7.60
N ASP A 47 -3.51 -33.41 -6.49
CA ASP A 47 -2.46 -32.41 -6.23
C ASP A 47 -1.00 -32.93 -6.25
N GLN A 48 -0.78 -34.21 -6.52
CA GLN A 48 0.60 -34.77 -6.58
C GLN A 48 1.26 -34.70 -7.96
N ARG A 49 0.57 -34.21 -9.01
CA ARG A 49 1.13 -34.11 -10.38
C ARG A 49 1.69 -32.74 -10.76
N ILE A 50 1.35 -31.68 -10.03
CA ILE A 50 1.85 -30.32 -10.32
C ILE A 50 3.17 -30.03 -9.59
N ALA A 51 3.32 -30.50 -8.35
CA ALA A 51 4.56 -30.34 -7.58
C ALA A 51 5.74 -31.18 -8.11
N LYS A 52 5.47 -32.30 -8.79
CA LYS A 52 6.52 -33.20 -9.31
C LYS A 52 7.12 -32.78 -10.65
N ARG A 53 6.55 -31.77 -11.32
CA ARG A 53 7.10 -31.17 -12.56
C ARG A 53 7.89 -29.88 -12.34
N LEU A 54 7.90 -29.34 -11.12
CA LEU A 54 8.70 -28.15 -10.75
C LEU A 54 10.04 -28.50 -10.07
N ALA A 55 10.31 -29.77 -9.80
CA ALA A 55 11.48 -30.24 -9.03
C ALA A 55 12.69 -30.68 -9.89
N LEU A 56 12.72 -30.39 -11.19
CA LEU A 56 13.77 -30.88 -12.10
C LEU A 56 14.41 -29.79 -12.98
N ALA A 57 14.55 -28.58 -12.45
CA ALA A 57 15.42 -27.56 -13.05
C ALA A 57 16.10 -26.75 -11.94
N GLN A 58 17.01 -27.43 -11.24
CA GLN A 58 17.89 -26.83 -10.25
C GLN A 58 19.33 -27.13 -10.70
N GLU A 59 19.83 -26.34 -11.64
CA GLU A 59 21.27 -26.29 -11.93
C GLU A 59 21.81 -24.85 -11.79
N ARG A 60 22.61 -24.74 -10.73
CA ARG A 60 23.72 -23.84 -10.40
C ARG A 60 24.21 -22.94 -11.54
N TYR A 61 24.33 -21.64 -11.26
CA TYR A 61 25.60 -20.89 -11.30
C TYR A 61 25.48 -19.66 -10.38
N PRO A 62 26.58 -19.21 -9.74
CA PRO A 62 26.59 -18.08 -8.83
C PRO A 62 26.78 -16.77 -9.62
N ASN A 63 26.09 -15.70 -9.22
CA ASN A 63 26.42 -14.34 -9.69
C ASN A 63 26.86 -13.50 -8.47
N PRO A 64 27.95 -12.73 -8.57
CA PRO A 64 28.57 -12.09 -7.42
C PRO A 64 28.01 -10.69 -7.18
N GLY A 65 27.88 -10.32 -5.90
CA GLY A 65 27.69 -8.94 -5.46
C GLY A 65 26.25 -8.56 -5.11
N THR A 66 25.72 -9.07 -4.00
CA THR A 66 24.51 -8.54 -3.36
C THR A 66 24.72 -8.50 -1.86
N LEU A 67 24.38 -7.37 -1.23
CA LEU A 67 24.32 -7.24 0.23
C LEU A 67 23.16 -8.12 0.71
N ASP A 68 23.49 -9.31 1.23
CA ASP A 68 22.52 -10.28 1.70
C ASP A 68 21.81 -9.79 2.96
N LEU A 69 20.48 -9.84 2.95
CA LEU A 69 19.70 -9.76 4.18
C LEU A 69 19.83 -11.10 4.89
N PRO A 70 20.25 -11.14 6.17
CA PRO A 70 20.36 -12.40 6.89
C PRO A 70 18.96 -12.96 7.17
N GLU A 71 18.64 -14.12 6.61
CA GLU A 71 17.51 -14.91 7.07
C GLU A 71 17.74 -15.31 8.55
N SER A 72 16.73 -15.09 9.40
CA SER A 72 16.84 -15.50 10.80
C SER A 72 16.71 -17.03 10.97
N PRO A 73 17.43 -17.66 11.93
CA PRO A 73 17.35 -19.10 12.16
C PRO A 73 15.92 -19.57 12.47
N ARG A 74 15.42 -20.54 11.70
CA ARG A 74 14.04 -21.01 11.73
C ARG A 74 13.76 -21.90 12.95
N ASN A 75 12.68 -21.63 13.69
CA ASN A 75 12.19 -22.50 14.78
C ASN A 75 10.97 -23.35 14.28
N PRO A 76 11.00 -24.69 14.37
CA PRO A 76 10.00 -25.59 13.75
C PRO A 76 8.58 -25.58 14.35
N ARG A 77 8.23 -24.66 15.26
CA ARG A 77 7.00 -24.74 16.08
C ARG A 77 5.80 -23.89 15.65
N MET A 78 5.78 -23.26 14.47
CA MET A 78 4.71 -22.30 14.13
C MET A 78 4.13 -22.41 12.71
N PHE A 79 3.62 -23.61 12.35
CA PHE A 79 2.75 -23.78 11.18
C PHE A 79 1.28 -23.96 11.60
N ALA A 80 0.49 -22.91 11.46
CA ALA A 80 -0.98 -22.89 11.32
C ALA A 80 -1.33 -21.46 10.90
N SER A 81 -2.12 -21.15 9.87
CA SER A 81 -3.23 -21.82 9.21
C SER A 81 -3.59 -20.99 7.98
N ASN A 82 -4.08 -21.59 6.90
CA ASN A 82 -5.02 -20.93 5.99
C ASN A 82 -5.71 -22.00 5.12
N ALA A 83 -7.00 -22.17 5.34
CA ALA A 83 -7.89 -22.95 4.49
C ALA A 83 -9.24 -22.24 4.48
N LEU A 84 -9.72 -21.91 3.28
CA LEU A 84 -11.08 -22.11 2.77
C LEU A 84 -11.29 -21.19 1.55
N ALA A 85 -11.27 -21.79 0.36
CA ALA A 85 -11.91 -21.22 -0.83
C ALA A 85 -12.40 -22.39 -1.69
N PHE A 86 -13.65 -22.79 -1.50
CA PHE A 86 -14.39 -23.57 -2.47
C PHE A 86 -15.79 -22.98 -2.63
N VAL A 87 -16.16 -22.77 -3.89
CA VAL A 87 -17.50 -22.42 -4.43
C VAL A 87 -17.87 -20.93 -4.47
N ASN A 88 -17.56 -20.24 -5.58
CA ASN A 88 -18.50 -19.61 -6.55
C ASN A 88 -17.72 -18.65 -7.49
N PRO A 89 -17.67 -18.86 -8.82
CA PRO A 89 -16.77 -18.10 -9.70
C PRO A 89 -17.16 -16.63 -9.94
N ASP A 90 -18.41 -16.22 -9.68
CA ASP A 90 -18.91 -14.87 -10.03
C ASP A 90 -19.48 -14.04 -8.86
N LYS A 91 -19.24 -14.46 -7.61
CA LYS A 91 -19.59 -13.63 -6.44
C LYS A 91 -18.32 -12.97 -5.91
N ILE A 92 -18.13 -11.69 -6.21
CA ILE A 92 -17.18 -10.83 -5.51
C ILE A 92 -17.45 -11.01 -4.01
N HIS A 93 -16.50 -11.62 -3.28
CA HIS A 93 -16.63 -11.81 -1.84
C HIS A 93 -16.35 -10.48 -1.13
N ILE A 94 -17.30 -9.54 -1.24
CA ILE A 94 -17.28 -8.33 -0.42
C ILE A 94 -17.80 -8.71 0.96
N LEU A 95 -16.87 -9.06 1.85
CA LEU A 95 -17.17 -9.58 3.18
C LEU A 95 -17.80 -8.53 4.11
N GLY A 96 -17.68 -7.24 3.79
CA GLY A 96 -18.26 -6.13 4.57
C GLY A 96 -19.60 -5.63 4.05
N GLY A 97 -20.44 -5.10 4.95
CA GLY A 97 -21.67 -4.39 4.58
C GLY A 97 -21.39 -3.10 3.78
N THR A 98 -22.40 -2.58 3.08
CA THR A 98 -22.28 -1.27 2.42
C THR A 98 -22.01 -0.21 3.49
N PRO A 99 -20.94 0.59 3.38
CA PRO A 99 -20.65 1.61 4.37
C PRO A 99 -21.77 2.66 4.41
N PRO A 100 -22.19 3.12 5.60
CA PRO A 100 -23.17 4.21 5.72
C PRO A 100 -22.69 5.48 5.03
N ARG A 101 -23.63 6.33 4.58
CA ARG A 101 -23.32 7.58 3.89
C ARG A 101 -22.42 8.51 4.72
N GLU A 102 -22.64 8.60 6.03
CA GLU A 102 -21.80 9.39 6.94
C GLU A 102 -20.35 8.90 6.96
N THR A 103 -20.16 7.58 6.92
CA THR A 103 -18.84 6.96 6.84
C THR A 103 -18.15 7.29 5.50
N VAL A 104 -18.89 7.27 4.39
CA VAL A 104 -18.38 7.68 3.07
C VAL A 104 -18.00 9.17 3.07
N ASN A 105 -18.84 10.04 3.64
CA ASN A 105 -18.54 11.47 3.78
C ASN A 105 -17.27 11.70 4.63
N HIS A 106 -17.10 10.93 5.70
CA HIS A 106 -15.88 10.98 6.52
C HIS A 106 -14.62 10.56 5.74
N TYR A 107 -14.72 9.52 4.91
CA TYR A 107 -13.63 9.16 4.02
C TYR A 107 -13.32 10.31 3.06
N GLN A 108 -14.33 10.89 2.41
CA GLN A 108 -14.13 12.00 1.48
C GLN A 108 -13.40 13.17 2.14
N ALA A 109 -13.88 13.65 3.29
CA ALA A 109 -13.26 14.76 4.03
C ALA A 109 -11.81 14.44 4.43
N THR A 110 -11.55 13.20 4.86
CA THR A 110 -10.19 12.75 5.19
C THR A 110 -9.30 12.69 3.94
N GLY A 111 -9.83 12.25 2.81
CA GLY A 111 -9.12 12.25 1.53
C GLY A 111 -8.75 13.65 1.07
N THR A 112 -9.68 14.60 1.11
CA THR A 112 -9.42 16.02 0.82
C THR A 112 -8.28 16.55 1.68
N GLN A 113 -8.29 16.25 2.99
CA GLN A 113 -7.20 16.66 3.89
C GLN A 113 -5.83 16.10 3.46
N PHE A 114 -5.76 14.84 2.99
CA PHE A 114 -4.50 14.28 2.48
C PHE A 114 -4.06 14.88 1.15
N GLU A 115 -5.00 15.18 0.24
CA GLU A 115 -4.69 15.96 -0.98
C GLU A 115 -4.06 17.30 -0.62
N ASP A 116 -4.71 18.05 0.28
CA ASP A 116 -4.25 19.37 0.71
C ASP A 116 -2.86 19.31 1.36
N TRP A 117 -2.61 18.32 2.22
CA TRP A 117 -1.29 18.14 2.84
C TRP A 117 -0.18 17.80 1.83
N MET A 118 -0.48 16.98 0.81
CA MET A 118 0.49 16.64 -0.23
C MET A 118 0.79 17.84 -1.12
N ALA A 119 -0.24 18.62 -1.48
CA ALA A 119 -0.12 19.80 -2.32
C ALA A 119 0.45 21.03 -1.59
N ASN A 120 0.46 21.03 -0.25
CA ASN A 120 0.86 22.20 0.53
C ASN A 120 2.34 22.57 0.33
N THR A 121 2.57 23.69 -0.36
CA THR A 121 3.89 24.33 -0.52
C THR A 121 4.15 25.41 0.52
N ASN A 122 3.15 25.81 1.31
CA ASN A 122 3.25 26.89 2.29
C ASN A 122 3.75 26.35 3.65
N PRO A 123 4.89 26.84 4.17
CA PRO A 123 5.38 26.49 5.50
C PRO A 123 4.38 26.81 6.64
N THR A 124 3.53 27.82 6.46
CA THR A 124 2.47 28.21 7.42
C THR A 124 1.12 27.54 7.11
N GLY A 125 1.07 26.62 6.16
CA GLY A 125 -0.15 25.90 5.80
C GLY A 125 -0.64 24.96 6.90
N PRO A 126 -1.71 24.18 6.64
CA PRO A 126 -2.32 23.32 7.65
C PRO A 126 -1.28 22.37 8.26
N ALA A 127 -1.31 22.25 9.59
CA ALA A 127 -0.41 21.36 10.32
C ALA A 127 -0.65 19.91 9.86
N CYS A 128 0.34 19.33 9.20
CA CYS A 128 0.33 17.92 8.83
C CYS A 128 1.07 17.11 9.91
N PRO A 129 0.43 16.11 10.54
CA PRO A 129 1.04 15.30 11.60
C PRO A 129 2.03 14.26 11.07
N VAL A 130 2.13 14.10 9.74
CA VAL A 130 3.05 13.14 9.13
C VAL A 130 4.43 13.76 9.03
N VAL A 131 5.39 13.12 9.68
CA VAL A 131 6.81 13.48 9.62
C VAL A 131 7.52 12.64 8.56
N GLN A 132 8.62 13.17 8.02
CA GLN A 132 9.47 12.40 7.11
C GLN A 132 10.08 11.20 7.83
N SER A 133 10.08 10.04 7.16
CA SER A 133 10.57 8.81 7.76
C SER A 133 12.08 8.71 7.63
N THR A 134 12.75 8.59 8.77
CA THR A 134 14.18 8.30 8.88
C THR A 134 14.45 6.82 9.18
N LEU A 135 13.41 5.99 9.25
CA LEU A 135 13.53 4.59 9.60
C LEU A 135 14.25 3.82 8.48
N THR A 136 15.30 3.10 8.83
CA THR A 136 16.04 2.24 7.90
C THR A 136 15.67 0.77 8.10
N LEU A 137 16.00 -0.08 7.13
CA LEU A 137 15.79 -1.52 7.30
C LEU A 137 16.67 -2.09 8.42
N ASP A 138 17.88 -1.56 8.59
CA ASP A 138 18.79 -1.93 9.67
C ASP A 138 18.19 -1.64 11.06
N ASP A 139 17.51 -0.50 11.23
CA ASP A 139 16.79 -0.17 12.47
C ASP A 139 15.68 -1.20 12.78
N LEU A 140 15.06 -1.76 11.74
CA LEU A 140 13.99 -2.76 11.89
C LEU A 140 14.52 -4.14 12.29
N ILE A 141 15.64 -4.58 11.70
CA ILE A 141 16.06 -6.00 11.75
C ILE A 141 17.32 -6.26 12.58
N LYS A 142 18.19 -5.26 12.82
CA LYS A 142 19.40 -5.44 13.62
C LYS A 142 19.17 -5.08 15.09
N GLY A 143 18.33 -4.07 15.33
CA GLY A 143 18.13 -3.49 16.66
C GLY A 143 19.40 -2.77 17.14
N ASN A 144 19.26 -1.54 17.64
CA ASN A 144 20.39 -0.83 18.24
C ASN A 144 20.45 -1.17 19.73
N PRO A 145 21.53 -1.79 20.25
CA PRO A 145 21.63 -2.09 21.68
C PRO A 145 21.32 -0.87 22.55
N PRO A 146 20.49 -1.00 23.60
CA PRO A 146 19.98 -2.24 24.20
C PRO A 146 18.68 -2.79 23.56
N ARG A 147 18.17 -2.19 22.48
CA ARG A 147 16.94 -2.63 21.82
C ARG A 147 17.20 -3.85 20.95
N LYS A 148 16.34 -4.85 21.09
CA LYS A 148 16.28 -6.01 20.19
C LYS A 148 15.73 -5.58 18.81
N PRO A 149 15.97 -6.37 17.76
CA PRO A 149 15.25 -6.23 16.49
C PRO A 149 13.73 -6.10 16.73
N GLU A 150 13.10 -5.20 16.00
CA GLU A 150 11.64 -5.04 16.04
C GLU A 150 10.98 -6.16 15.20
N PHE A 151 11.68 -6.60 14.14
CA PHE A 151 11.21 -7.59 13.19
C PHE A 151 12.24 -8.68 12.92
N ASP A 152 11.74 -9.91 12.83
CA ASP A 152 12.45 -11.05 12.25
C ASP A 152 12.12 -11.12 10.75
N VAL A 153 13.16 -11.33 9.94
CA VAL A 153 13.03 -11.57 8.49
C VAL A 153 12.81 -13.05 8.27
N TRP A 154 11.61 -13.41 7.79
CA TRP A 154 11.18 -14.81 7.64
C TRP A 154 11.48 -15.39 6.26
N GLU A 155 11.33 -14.58 5.22
CA GLU A 155 11.51 -15.01 3.85
C GLU A 155 11.97 -13.82 3.02
N VAL A 156 13.05 -14.01 2.26
CA VAL A 156 13.56 -13.02 1.31
C VAL A 156 14.05 -13.77 0.09
N ASP A 157 13.60 -13.38 -1.10
CA ASP A 157 14.08 -13.95 -2.35
C ASP A 157 13.91 -12.94 -3.49
N PHE A 158 14.64 -13.16 -4.57
CA PHE A 158 14.33 -12.59 -5.86
C PHE A 158 13.36 -13.50 -6.61
N VAL A 159 12.18 -12.96 -6.92
CA VAL A 159 11.05 -13.71 -7.47
C VAL A 159 10.48 -13.05 -8.71
N ALA A 160 9.69 -13.84 -9.46
CA ALA A 160 8.91 -13.34 -10.58
C ALA A 160 7.78 -12.41 -10.11
N PRO A 161 7.29 -11.49 -10.96
CA PRO A 161 6.17 -10.62 -10.64
C PRO A 161 4.90 -11.42 -10.29
N PRO A 162 4.10 -10.94 -9.32
CA PRO A 162 2.81 -11.55 -8.97
C PRO A 162 1.89 -11.64 -10.18
N ALA A 163 1.32 -12.82 -10.41
CA ALA A 163 0.58 -13.15 -11.63
C ALA A 163 -0.65 -12.24 -11.83
N GLU A 164 -1.32 -11.91 -10.73
CA GLU A 164 -2.56 -11.15 -10.67
C GLU A 164 -2.44 -9.69 -11.17
N ILE A 165 -1.23 -9.12 -11.21
CA ILE A 165 -1.02 -7.73 -11.60
C ILE A 165 -0.14 -7.57 -12.84
N ARG A 166 0.33 -8.66 -13.46
CA ARG A 166 1.29 -8.61 -14.60
C ARG A 166 0.82 -7.71 -15.75
N GLY A 167 -0.46 -7.76 -16.11
CA GLY A 167 -1.01 -6.89 -17.14
C GLY A 167 -0.83 -5.41 -16.80
N THR A 168 -1.14 -5.03 -15.56
CA THR A 168 -0.98 -3.65 -15.08
C THR A 168 0.48 -3.24 -14.86
N LEU A 169 1.37 -4.18 -14.54
CA LEU A 169 2.83 -3.94 -14.48
C LEU A 169 3.38 -3.63 -15.87
N LYS A 170 2.98 -4.40 -16.89
CA LYS A 170 3.34 -4.17 -18.29
C LYS A 170 2.92 -2.76 -18.74
N SER A 171 1.66 -2.38 -18.51
CA SER A 171 1.16 -1.04 -18.87
C SER A 171 1.85 0.10 -18.11
N ALA A 172 2.42 -0.17 -16.93
CA ALA A 172 3.19 0.78 -16.14
C ALA A 172 4.68 0.85 -16.54
N GLY A 173 5.12 0.05 -17.52
CA GLY A 173 6.52 -0.05 -17.91
C GLY A 173 7.41 -0.71 -16.87
N LEU A 174 6.85 -1.57 -16.01
CA LEU A 174 7.57 -2.32 -14.99
C LEU A 174 7.94 -3.73 -15.49
N PRO A 175 8.98 -4.37 -14.91
CA PRO A 175 9.32 -5.74 -15.25
C PRO A 175 8.13 -6.69 -15.04
N HIS A 176 7.75 -7.44 -16.07
CA HIS A 176 6.54 -8.27 -16.05
C HIS A 176 6.77 -9.69 -16.59
N ASP A 177 8.01 -10.01 -16.97
CA ASP A 177 8.40 -11.35 -17.42
C ASP A 177 8.20 -12.37 -16.29
N THR A 178 7.59 -13.51 -16.64
CA THR A 178 7.28 -14.61 -15.73
C THR A 178 8.49 -15.41 -15.29
N ARG A 179 9.61 -15.32 -16.03
CA ARG A 179 10.85 -16.04 -15.74
C ARG A 179 11.89 -15.17 -15.04
N ALA A 180 11.83 -13.85 -15.24
CA ALA A 180 12.79 -12.93 -14.66
C ALA A 180 12.51 -12.68 -13.17
N LYS A 181 13.52 -12.92 -12.33
CA LYS A 181 13.47 -12.74 -10.88
C LYS A 181 13.88 -11.31 -10.48
N ASN A 182 13.09 -10.33 -10.91
CA ASN A 182 13.44 -8.91 -10.75
C ASN A 182 12.82 -8.25 -9.50
N TYR A 183 11.99 -8.99 -8.75
CA TYR A 183 11.30 -8.45 -7.59
C TYR A 183 11.94 -8.99 -6.33
N ARG A 184 12.33 -8.09 -5.43
CA ARG A 184 12.70 -8.45 -4.07
C ARG A 184 11.44 -8.73 -3.28
N TYR A 185 11.16 -10.00 -3.02
CA TYR A 185 10.11 -10.39 -2.10
C TYR A 185 10.67 -10.41 -0.68
N SER A 186 9.88 -9.93 0.27
CA SER A 186 10.20 -9.98 1.69
C SER A 186 8.96 -10.27 2.53
N LYS A 187 9.15 -11.08 3.57
CA LYS A 187 8.18 -11.32 4.63
C LYS A 187 8.83 -11.08 5.98
N MET A 188 8.31 -10.12 6.72
CA MET A 188 8.79 -9.75 8.05
C MET A 188 7.68 -9.92 9.07
N ASN A 189 8.01 -10.52 10.21
CA ASN A 189 7.11 -10.61 11.36
C ASN A 189 7.74 -9.91 12.55
N SER A 190 6.94 -9.25 13.37
CA SER A 190 7.46 -8.66 14.61
C SER A 190 8.02 -9.77 15.50
N SER A 191 9.18 -9.50 16.13
CA SER A 191 9.87 -10.41 17.03
C SER A 191 9.12 -10.63 18.37
N GLU A 192 7.93 -10.04 18.52
CA GLU A 192 7.02 -10.31 19.64
C GLU A 192 6.54 -11.76 19.68
N THR A 193 6.41 -12.32 20.89
CA THR A 193 5.80 -13.63 21.09
C THR A 193 4.27 -13.53 21.18
N GLY A 194 3.55 -14.41 20.48
CA GLY A 194 2.08 -14.50 20.59
C GLY A 194 1.38 -15.08 19.37
N ARG A 195 0.06 -15.33 19.48
CA ARG A 195 -0.75 -15.98 18.43
C ARG A 195 -0.99 -15.12 17.18
N LYS A 196 -0.84 -13.81 17.28
CA LYS A 196 -0.92 -12.86 16.16
C LYS A 196 0.22 -11.88 16.31
N VAL A 197 1.14 -11.84 15.35
CA VAL A 197 2.26 -10.89 15.32
C VAL A 197 2.04 -9.91 14.17
N SER A 198 2.55 -8.69 14.27
CA SER A 198 2.54 -7.79 13.10
C SER A 198 3.31 -8.47 11.96
N SER A 199 2.76 -8.50 10.76
CA SER A 199 3.33 -9.18 9.60
C SER A 199 3.22 -8.31 8.36
N TYR A 200 4.30 -8.25 7.60
CA TYR A 200 4.45 -7.39 6.43
C TYR A 200 5.02 -8.23 5.28
N GLU A 201 4.29 -8.29 4.17
CA GLU A 201 4.65 -9.06 2.98
C GLU A 201 4.60 -8.15 1.75
N HIS A 202 5.77 -7.96 1.13
CA HIS A 202 5.99 -6.98 0.07
C HIS A 202 6.80 -7.57 -1.07
N TYR A 203 6.55 -7.08 -2.27
CA TYR A 203 7.50 -7.15 -3.38
C TYR A 203 7.99 -5.75 -3.69
N ILE A 204 9.29 -5.58 -3.86
CA ILE A 204 9.94 -4.32 -4.20
C ILE A 204 10.61 -4.48 -5.56
N VAL A 205 10.43 -3.48 -6.41
CA VAL A 205 11.17 -3.31 -7.67
C VAL A 205 11.40 -1.82 -7.87
N GLN A 206 12.47 -1.43 -8.56
CA GLN A 206 12.63 -0.03 -8.95
C GLN A 206 11.38 0.47 -9.68
N GLY A 207 10.82 1.59 -9.24
CA GLY A 207 9.52 2.06 -9.71
C GLY A 207 8.29 1.72 -8.85
N ALA A 208 8.30 0.65 -8.05
CA ALA A 208 7.09 0.20 -7.37
C ALA A 208 7.27 -0.54 -6.04
N ILE A 209 6.29 -0.33 -5.16
CA ILE A 209 6.04 -1.16 -3.97
C ILE A 209 4.77 -1.99 -4.23
N ILE A 210 4.83 -3.30 -4.05
CA ILE A 210 3.67 -4.19 -4.17
C ILE A 210 3.37 -4.78 -2.80
N VAL A 211 2.22 -4.43 -2.27
CA VAL A 211 1.73 -4.85 -0.95
C VAL A 211 0.85 -6.07 -1.13
N LYS A 212 1.31 -7.20 -0.60
CA LYS A 212 0.55 -8.46 -0.64
C LYS A 212 -0.22 -8.71 0.66
N ALA A 213 0.42 -8.52 1.80
CA ALA A 213 -0.25 -8.65 3.09
C ALA A 213 0.34 -7.69 4.12
N VAL A 214 -0.54 -7.03 4.88
CA VAL A 214 -0.15 -6.13 5.96
C VAL A 214 -1.09 -6.35 7.14
N TYR A 215 -0.52 -6.78 8.25
CA TYR A 215 -1.19 -6.85 9.53
C TYR A 215 -0.33 -6.14 10.57
N ARG A 216 -0.92 -5.16 11.25
CA ARG A 216 -0.24 -4.37 12.28
C ARG A 216 -1.03 -4.51 13.58
N LYS A 217 -0.38 -4.95 14.65
CA LYS A 217 -0.88 -4.83 16.03
C LYS A 217 -0.92 -3.36 16.46
N LYS A 218 -1.56 -3.06 17.60
CA LYS A 218 -1.69 -1.66 18.06
C LYS A 218 -0.32 -0.93 18.18
N ARG A 219 0.75 -1.66 18.49
CA ARG A 219 2.12 -1.15 18.69
C ARG A 219 3.03 -1.44 17.49
N GLY A 220 4.16 -0.73 17.43
CA GLY A 220 5.17 -0.83 16.38
C GLY A 220 5.08 0.25 15.30
N PRO A 221 6.07 0.32 14.40
CA PRO A 221 6.11 1.30 13.30
C PRO A 221 4.86 1.27 12.43
N GLN A 222 4.56 2.38 11.75
CA GLN A 222 3.48 2.41 10.78
C GLN A 222 3.92 1.70 9.50
N TRP A 223 2.95 1.20 8.73
CA TRP A 223 3.25 0.50 7.47
C TRP A 223 4.05 1.37 6.49
N ASN A 224 3.75 2.68 6.41
CA ASN A 224 4.47 3.59 5.53
C ASN A 224 5.98 3.64 5.83
N ASP A 225 6.37 3.61 7.11
CA ASP A 225 7.78 3.64 7.49
C ASP A 225 8.49 2.33 7.09
N ILE A 226 7.83 1.19 7.30
CA ILE A 226 8.36 -0.13 6.92
C ILE A 226 8.50 -0.24 5.40
N ALA A 227 7.48 0.18 4.66
CA ALA A 227 7.50 0.16 3.20
C ALA A 227 8.60 1.07 2.63
N LEU A 228 8.83 2.24 3.24
CA LEU A 228 9.91 3.14 2.85
C LEU A 228 11.28 2.59 3.18
N ALA A 229 11.46 1.98 4.35
CA ALA A 229 12.71 1.33 4.73
C ALA A 229 13.08 0.21 3.74
N LEU A 230 12.11 -0.64 3.38
CA LEU A 230 12.28 -1.69 2.38
C LEU A 230 12.60 -1.10 0.99
N TYR A 231 11.85 -0.09 0.56
CA TYR A 231 12.05 0.49 -0.77
C TYR A 231 13.41 1.17 -0.90
N LYS A 232 13.78 2.01 0.07
CA LYS A 232 15.06 2.74 0.10
C LYS A 232 16.27 1.82 0.20
N HIS A 233 16.10 0.61 0.70
CA HIS A 233 17.16 -0.40 0.69
C HIS A 233 17.46 -0.90 -0.73
N GLU A 234 16.43 -1.03 -1.58
CA GLU A 234 16.53 -1.67 -2.90
C GLU A 234 16.66 -0.64 -4.04
N ALA A 235 16.12 0.58 -3.87
CA ALA A 235 16.11 1.61 -4.91
C ALA A 235 16.11 3.03 -4.33
N ALA A 236 16.58 4.00 -5.13
CA ALA A 236 16.48 5.42 -4.78
C ALA A 236 15.01 5.86 -4.69
N ILE A 237 14.65 6.61 -3.65
CA ILE A 237 13.26 6.98 -3.37
C ILE A 237 12.60 7.73 -4.54
N ASP A 238 13.33 8.58 -5.24
CA ASP A 238 12.83 9.36 -6.38
C ASP A 238 12.48 8.52 -7.62
N THR A 239 12.81 7.22 -7.60
CA THR A 239 12.37 6.28 -8.62
C THR A 239 10.98 5.71 -8.35
N LEU A 240 10.42 5.89 -7.14
CA LEU A 240 9.11 5.34 -6.76
C LEU A 240 7.99 6.07 -7.51
N ARG A 241 7.21 5.30 -8.28
CA ARG A 241 6.08 5.80 -9.08
C ARG A 241 4.76 5.13 -8.74
N TYR A 242 4.79 3.92 -8.19
CA TYR A 242 3.57 3.13 -7.99
C TYR A 242 3.53 2.42 -6.64
N VAL A 243 2.35 2.40 -6.03
CA VAL A 243 2.04 1.50 -4.90
C VAL A 243 0.88 0.61 -5.30
N TYR A 244 1.12 -0.70 -5.35
CA TYR A 244 0.12 -1.71 -5.63
C TYR A 244 -0.37 -2.36 -4.35
N TYR A 245 -1.67 -2.66 -4.29
CA TYR A 245 -2.26 -3.56 -3.30
C TYR A 245 -2.88 -4.75 -4.02
N THR A 246 -2.47 -5.96 -3.67
CA THR A 246 -3.09 -7.19 -4.18
C THR A 246 -4.08 -7.76 -3.16
N THR A 247 -5.17 -8.35 -3.66
CA THR A 247 -6.16 -9.05 -2.84
C THR A 247 -6.66 -8.21 -1.65
N VAL A 248 -7.25 -7.06 -1.95
CA VAL A 248 -7.74 -6.12 -0.93
C VAL A 248 -8.95 -6.69 -0.20
N GLU A 249 -8.71 -7.14 1.02
CA GLU A 249 -9.73 -7.66 1.96
C GLU A 249 -10.03 -6.69 3.12
N ASN A 250 -9.47 -5.48 3.07
CA ASN A 250 -9.66 -4.50 4.13
C ASN A 250 -11.14 -4.05 4.21
N LYS A 251 -11.72 -4.16 5.42
CA LYS A 251 -13.13 -3.83 5.74
C LYS A 251 -13.56 -2.38 5.47
N GLU A 252 -12.61 -1.46 5.24
CA GLU A 252 -12.88 -0.05 4.93
C GLU A 252 -12.94 0.15 3.41
N THR A 253 -11.89 -0.30 2.73
CA THR A 253 -11.65 0.00 1.30
C THR A 253 -12.47 -0.91 0.38
N GLN A 254 -12.51 -2.21 0.68
CA GLN A 254 -13.19 -3.18 -0.19
C GLN A 254 -14.70 -2.90 -0.30
N PRO A 255 -15.45 -2.63 0.79
CA PRO A 255 -16.88 -2.34 0.69
C PRO A 255 -17.17 -0.99 0.05
N LEU A 256 -16.35 0.04 0.26
CA LEU A 256 -16.50 1.32 -0.43
C LEU A 256 -16.39 1.13 -1.94
N VAL A 257 -15.28 0.55 -2.41
CA VAL A 257 -15.04 0.40 -3.85
C VAL A 257 -16.09 -0.53 -4.46
N GLY A 258 -16.31 -1.71 -3.88
CA GLY A 258 -17.19 -2.71 -4.48
C GLY A 258 -18.68 -2.40 -4.38
N LYS A 259 -19.17 -1.81 -3.28
CA LYS A 259 -20.63 -1.60 -3.04
C LYS A 259 -21.11 -0.17 -3.19
N VAL A 260 -20.22 0.82 -3.22
CA VAL A 260 -20.62 2.22 -3.43
C VAL A 260 -20.18 2.68 -4.81
N LEU A 261 -18.88 2.59 -5.09
CA LEU A 261 -18.32 3.18 -6.32
C LEU A 261 -18.63 2.35 -7.57
N TYR A 262 -18.59 1.02 -7.46
CA TYR A 262 -18.90 0.12 -8.57
C TYR A 262 -20.40 -0.22 -8.70
N ASN A 263 -21.22 0.11 -7.70
CA ASN A 263 -22.63 -0.32 -7.62
C ASN A 263 -23.57 0.38 -8.63
N ASN A 264 -23.22 1.59 -9.08
CA ASN A 264 -24.01 2.36 -10.06
C ASN A 264 -23.47 2.26 -11.48
N LEU A 265 -22.42 1.48 -11.68
CA LEU A 265 -21.84 1.24 -12.98
C LEU A 265 -22.44 -0.09 -13.49
N PRO A 266 -22.51 -0.32 -14.83
CA PRO A 266 -22.74 -1.67 -15.30
C PRO A 266 -21.75 -2.55 -14.53
N GLY A 267 -22.30 -3.46 -13.72
CA GLY A 267 -21.49 -4.34 -12.90
C GLY A 267 -20.52 -5.12 -13.80
N PRO A 268 -19.67 -5.98 -13.24
CA PRO A 268 -18.98 -6.99 -14.04
C PRO A 268 -20.00 -7.98 -14.63
N GLY A 269 -20.82 -7.51 -15.56
CA GLY A 269 -21.81 -8.24 -16.31
C GLY A 269 -21.13 -8.78 -17.54
N SER A 270 -20.85 -10.08 -17.52
CA SER A 270 -20.76 -10.97 -18.69
C SER A 270 -19.78 -10.59 -19.81
N GLY A 271 -18.80 -9.73 -19.54
CA GLY A 271 -17.65 -9.51 -20.42
C GLY A 271 -16.39 -10.14 -19.80
N PRO A 272 -15.48 -10.72 -20.60
CA PRO A 272 -14.19 -11.25 -20.12
C PRO A 272 -13.23 -10.16 -19.61
N GLU A 273 -13.64 -8.89 -19.62
CA GLU A 273 -12.81 -7.76 -19.25
C GLU A 273 -13.03 -7.35 -17.80
N ALA A 274 -11.98 -7.51 -16.99
CA ALA A 274 -11.92 -6.93 -15.65
C ALA A 274 -12.29 -5.45 -15.71
N THR A 275 -13.28 -5.02 -14.93
CA THR A 275 -13.69 -3.61 -14.89
C THR A 275 -12.60 -2.76 -14.23
N PHE A 276 -11.69 -2.26 -15.07
CA PHE A 276 -10.63 -1.34 -14.69
C PHE A 276 -11.19 0.09 -14.59
N ARG A 277 -10.93 0.77 -13.48
CA ARG A 277 -11.37 2.16 -13.26
C ARG A 277 -10.20 3.02 -12.82
N ILE A 278 -10.21 4.26 -13.28
CA ILE A 278 -9.24 5.30 -12.93
C ILE A 278 -10.00 6.42 -12.25
N TRP A 279 -9.66 6.68 -11.00
CA TRP A 279 -10.15 7.77 -10.18
C TRP A 279 -9.12 8.89 -10.22
N ARG A 280 -9.54 10.10 -10.57
CA ARG A 280 -8.65 11.25 -10.74
C ARG A 280 -8.71 12.13 -9.49
N MET A 281 -7.58 12.74 -9.15
CA MET A 281 -7.47 13.73 -8.08
C MET A 281 -8.56 14.80 -8.17
N HIS A 282 -9.00 15.30 -7.01
CA HIS A 282 -10.07 16.29 -6.85
C HIS A 282 -11.49 15.84 -7.23
N THR A 283 -11.72 14.54 -7.49
CA THR A 283 -13.09 14.01 -7.57
C THR A 283 -13.54 13.44 -6.22
N PRO A 284 -14.86 13.44 -5.93
CA PRO A 284 -15.39 12.85 -4.71
C PRO A 284 -14.98 11.39 -4.52
N GLU A 285 -15.00 10.57 -5.57
CA GLU A 285 -14.68 9.15 -5.51
C GLU A 285 -13.20 8.93 -5.19
N PHE A 286 -12.32 9.72 -5.80
CA PHE A 286 -10.90 9.69 -5.50
C PHE A 286 -10.65 10.02 -4.03
N GLN A 287 -11.23 11.12 -3.53
CA GLN A 287 -11.10 11.54 -2.14
C GLN A 287 -11.66 10.48 -1.17
N GLN A 288 -12.81 9.87 -1.51
CA GLN A 288 -13.36 8.77 -0.72
C GLN A 288 -12.38 7.59 -0.65
N ILE A 289 -11.77 7.16 -1.77
CA ILE A 289 -10.78 6.08 -1.74
C ILE A 289 -9.53 6.51 -0.96
N LEU A 290 -9.03 7.72 -1.17
CA LEU A 290 -7.85 8.25 -0.50
C LEU A 290 -8.05 8.33 1.03
N GLY A 291 -9.28 8.61 1.48
CA GLY A 291 -9.65 8.63 2.88
C GLY A 291 -9.81 7.26 3.55
N THR A 292 -9.82 6.17 2.79
CA THR A 292 -9.88 4.81 3.35
C THR A 292 -8.57 4.39 4.02
N LYS A 293 -8.55 3.28 4.76
CA LYS A 293 -7.34 2.76 5.41
C LYS A 293 -6.14 2.66 4.46
N LEU A 294 -6.33 2.11 3.26
CA LEU A 294 -5.25 1.92 2.29
C LEU A 294 -4.84 3.24 1.61
N GLY A 295 -5.82 4.08 1.28
CA GLY A 295 -5.55 5.42 0.75
C GLY A 295 -4.76 6.29 1.74
N ARG A 296 -5.17 6.30 3.00
CA ARG A 296 -4.47 7.04 4.07
C ARG A 296 -3.09 6.47 4.36
N ALA A 297 -2.92 5.15 4.25
CA ALA A 297 -1.61 4.52 4.39
C ALA A 297 -0.66 4.97 3.28
N THR A 298 -1.13 4.97 2.02
CA THR A 298 -0.34 5.43 0.86
C THR A 298 -0.06 6.93 0.91
N SER A 299 -1.03 7.74 1.32
CA SER A 299 -0.85 9.19 1.46
C SER A 299 0.21 9.52 2.52
N ARG A 300 0.20 8.79 3.65
CA ARG A 300 1.27 8.89 4.66
C ARG A 300 2.62 8.45 4.12
N LEU A 301 2.67 7.45 3.24
CA LEU A 301 3.90 7.05 2.56
C LEU A 301 4.45 8.19 1.72
N VAL A 302 3.64 8.85 0.90
CA VAL A 302 4.07 10.00 0.08
C VAL A 302 4.57 11.14 0.97
N LEU A 303 3.79 11.52 1.99
CA LEU A 303 4.15 12.58 2.93
C LEU A 303 5.39 12.27 3.77
N ALA A 304 5.68 10.99 4.04
CA ALA A 304 6.84 10.57 4.79
C ALA A 304 8.09 10.40 3.89
N ALA A 305 7.91 10.21 2.59
CA ALA A 305 8.98 10.00 1.63
C ALA A 305 9.61 11.30 1.13
N TRP A 306 8.79 12.33 0.87
CA TRP A 306 9.25 13.58 0.25
C TRP A 306 8.78 14.81 1.04
N PRO A 307 9.45 15.97 0.87
CA PRO A 307 8.93 17.23 1.41
C PRO A 307 7.54 17.52 0.85
N ARG A 308 6.68 18.17 1.65
CA ARG A 308 5.34 18.57 1.22
C ARG A 308 5.41 19.49 0.01
N GLY A 309 4.41 19.43 -0.86
CA GLY A 309 4.36 20.22 -2.09
C GLY A 309 5.35 19.76 -3.16
N THR A 310 5.93 18.56 -3.05
CA THR A 310 6.84 18.01 -4.07
C THR A 310 6.29 16.80 -4.82
N HIS A 311 5.47 15.96 -4.18
CA HIS A 311 4.89 14.76 -4.77
C HIS A 311 3.44 14.61 -4.35
N GLN A 312 2.64 14.04 -5.23
CA GLN A 312 1.22 13.80 -5.01
C GLN A 312 0.76 12.50 -5.67
N ILE A 313 -0.49 12.12 -5.39
CA ILE A 313 -1.16 10.98 -6.01
C ILE A 313 -2.20 11.55 -6.98
N PRO A 314 -1.92 11.70 -8.28
CA PRO A 314 -2.91 12.23 -9.21
C PRO A 314 -3.98 11.21 -9.60
N ARG A 315 -3.70 9.91 -9.43
CA ARG A 315 -4.55 8.82 -9.93
C ARG A 315 -4.56 7.61 -9.00
N ILE A 316 -5.74 7.04 -8.81
CA ILE A 316 -5.94 5.73 -8.19
C ILE A 316 -6.62 4.83 -9.20
N ASN A 317 -6.08 3.64 -9.40
CA ASN A 317 -6.59 2.65 -10.32
C ASN A 317 -7.13 1.48 -9.50
N THR A 318 -8.33 1.00 -9.83
CA THR A 318 -8.94 -0.16 -9.18
C THR A 318 -9.44 -1.14 -10.22
N TRP A 319 -9.33 -2.43 -9.95
CA TRP A 319 -9.89 -3.47 -10.80
C TRP A 319 -10.20 -4.72 -9.99
N PHE A 320 -11.13 -5.53 -10.49
CA PHE A 320 -11.42 -6.84 -9.93
C PHE A 320 -10.81 -7.91 -10.82
N LEU A 321 -10.10 -8.86 -10.21
CA LEU A 321 -9.61 -10.05 -10.89
C LEU A 321 -9.98 -11.26 -10.03
N SER A 322 -10.68 -12.22 -10.64
CA SER A 322 -11.14 -13.45 -9.94
C SER A 322 -11.86 -13.14 -8.61
N GLY A 323 -12.72 -12.12 -8.60
CA GLY A 323 -13.49 -11.69 -7.42
C GLY A 323 -12.69 -10.90 -6.37
N SER A 324 -11.39 -10.72 -6.55
CA SER A 324 -10.53 -9.96 -5.64
C SER A 324 -10.34 -8.52 -6.13
N LEU A 325 -10.44 -7.55 -5.22
CA LEU A 325 -10.12 -6.16 -5.51
C LEU A 325 -8.60 -5.98 -5.53
N HIS A 326 -8.10 -5.31 -6.55
CA HIS A 326 -6.71 -4.86 -6.66
C HIS A 326 -6.69 -3.35 -6.88
N MET A 327 -5.60 -2.71 -6.42
CA MET A 327 -5.46 -1.27 -6.49
C MET A 327 -4.04 -0.87 -6.88
N ARG A 328 -3.91 0.27 -7.56
CA ARG A 328 -2.64 0.93 -7.85
C ARG A 328 -2.77 2.43 -7.63
N PHE A 329 -1.92 2.99 -6.80
CA PHE A 329 -1.76 4.43 -6.62
C PHE A 329 -0.58 4.88 -7.49
N ASP A 330 -0.83 5.88 -8.33
CA ASP A 330 0.21 6.49 -9.17
C ASP A 330 0.75 7.71 -8.41
N ILE A 331 2.07 7.83 -8.31
CA ILE A 331 2.77 8.91 -7.60
C ILE A 331 3.57 9.71 -8.61
N GLU A 332 3.42 11.04 -8.58
CA GLU A 332 4.08 11.93 -9.51
C GLU A 332 4.63 13.17 -8.78
N PRO A 333 5.76 13.73 -9.24
CA PRO A 333 6.21 15.04 -8.79
C PRO A 333 5.17 16.12 -9.12
N ILE A 334 4.99 17.08 -8.21
CA ILE A 334 4.22 18.29 -8.48
C ILE A 334 5.08 19.18 -9.37
N ALA A 335 4.61 19.44 -10.60
CA ALA A 335 5.27 20.38 -11.49
C ALA A 335 5.32 21.75 -10.80
N ARG A 336 6.53 22.20 -10.42
CA ARG A 336 6.71 23.58 -9.99
C ARG A 336 6.49 24.47 -11.20
N ALA A 337 5.67 25.51 -11.04
CA ALA A 337 5.64 26.58 -12.02
C ALA A 337 7.08 27.08 -12.17
N SER A 338 7.69 26.85 -13.34
CA SER A 338 8.95 27.48 -13.68
C SER A 338 8.77 28.98 -13.50
N PRO A 339 9.72 29.70 -12.86
CA PRO A 339 9.72 31.14 -12.97
C PRO A 339 9.88 31.45 -14.47
N HIS A 340 8.80 31.90 -15.10
CA HIS A 340 8.88 32.39 -16.47
C HIS A 340 9.98 33.45 -16.51
N PRO A 341 10.91 33.41 -17.47
CA PRO A 341 11.80 34.54 -17.67
C PRO A 341 10.91 35.74 -17.96
N SER A 342 10.97 36.73 -17.08
CA SER A 342 10.38 38.05 -17.27
C SER A 342 10.69 38.50 -18.69
N GLN A 343 9.65 38.52 -19.53
CA GLN A 343 9.70 39.22 -20.81
C GLN A 343 10.06 40.66 -20.47
N SER A 344 11.28 41.07 -20.83
CA SER A 344 11.69 42.46 -20.83
C SER A 344 10.84 43.18 -21.85
N SER A 345 9.79 43.83 -21.39
CA SER A 345 9.06 44.83 -22.15
C SER A 345 9.92 46.08 -22.28
N HIS A 346 10.70 46.16 -23.36
CA HIS A 346 11.13 47.44 -23.92
C HIS A 346 10.87 47.48 -25.43
N PRO A 347 9.73 48.04 -25.85
CA PRO A 347 9.66 48.71 -27.14
C PRO A 347 10.11 50.17 -26.91
N SER A 348 11.34 50.49 -27.29
CA SER A 348 11.79 51.87 -27.45
C SER A 348 10.96 52.54 -28.55
N SER A 349 10.05 53.44 -28.14
CA SER A 349 9.30 54.30 -29.05
C SER A 349 10.23 55.34 -29.73
N PRO A 350 9.96 55.70 -30.99
CA PRO A 350 10.76 56.66 -31.74
C PRO A 350 10.36 58.11 -31.42
N THR A 351 11.38 58.96 -31.30
CA THR A 351 11.32 60.39 -31.01
C THR A 351 10.63 61.17 -32.13
N THR A 352 9.66 62.00 -31.76
CA THR A 352 8.98 63.00 -32.61
C THR A 352 9.96 64.11 -33.03
N PRO A 353 9.91 64.62 -34.28
CA PRO A 353 10.73 65.75 -34.71
C PRO A 353 10.01 67.08 -34.45
N THR A 354 10.78 68.14 -34.16
CA THR A 354 10.28 69.52 -34.23
C THR A 354 11.33 70.39 -34.93
N PRO A 355 10.90 71.33 -35.80
CA PRO A 355 11.75 71.92 -36.83
C PRO A 355 12.26 73.30 -36.41
N SER A 356 13.47 73.66 -36.86
CA SER A 356 13.70 75.00 -37.41
C SER A 356 15.13 75.23 -37.89
N SER A 357 15.18 75.56 -39.18
CA SER A 357 15.78 76.79 -39.70
C SER A 357 17.25 76.77 -40.15
N ARG A 358 17.39 77.38 -41.34
CA ARG A 358 18.55 78.04 -41.94
C ARG A 358 19.54 77.19 -42.74
N LEU A 359 19.19 77.09 -44.03
CA LEU A 359 20.04 77.51 -45.16
C LEU A 359 20.91 78.74 -44.80
N PRO A 360 22.14 78.86 -45.35
CA PRO A 360 22.27 79.07 -46.80
C PRO A 360 23.51 78.46 -47.48
N ARG A 361 23.45 78.44 -48.83
CA ARG A 361 24.50 78.72 -49.84
C ARG A 361 25.91 78.14 -49.58
N ARG A 362 26.61 77.54 -50.54
CA ARG A 362 26.87 78.01 -51.91
C ARG A 362 27.78 76.98 -52.60
N SER A 363 27.70 76.91 -53.93
CA SER A 363 28.78 76.62 -54.91
C SER A 363 29.82 75.54 -54.59
N GLY A 364 30.06 74.54 -55.42
CA GLY A 364 29.81 74.42 -56.86
C GLY A 364 30.84 73.42 -57.43
N SER A 365 30.69 73.13 -58.72
CA SER A 365 31.73 72.67 -59.66
C SER A 365 32.66 71.54 -59.19
N GLY A 366 32.65 70.33 -59.72
CA GLY A 366 32.33 69.91 -61.08
C GLY A 366 33.38 68.85 -61.47
N ALA A 367 33.02 68.01 -62.45
CA ALA A 367 33.88 67.13 -63.26
C ALA A 367 34.69 66.04 -62.49
N ALA A 368 34.83 64.81 -62.95
CA ALA A 368 34.32 64.06 -64.09
C ALA A 368 34.41 62.57 -63.71
#